data_AF-A0A932GPJ9-F1
#
_entry.id   AF-A0A932GPJ9-F1
#
_cell.length_a   1.000
_cell.length_b   1.000
_cell.length_c   1.000
_cell.angle_alpha   90.00
_cell.angle_beta   90.00
_cell.angle_gamma   90.00
#
_symmetry.space_group_name_H-M   'P 1'
#
loop_
_entity.id
_entity.type
_entity.pdbx_description
1 polymer ?
#
loop_
_entity_poly.entity_id
_entity_poly.type
_entity_poly.pdbx_seq_one_letter_code
_entity_poly.pdbx_strand_id
1 'polypeptide(L)'
;MSFHPRWLEIEGILRTYGGRSDVVEILRAQGFPDERQRFPEGSGKGTEVWWYYSKGMSYRFVDGKLTGQSAFPPVGPIERGGSSCEE
;
A
#
# COMPACT_ATOMS: atom_id res chain seq x y z
N MET A 1 7.30 3.47 -19.31
CA MET A 1 6.95 4.34 -18.17
C MET A 1 5.46 4.60 -18.25
N SER A 2 4.66 3.86 -17.49
CA SER A 2 3.20 3.98 -17.55
C SER A 2 2.78 5.20 -16.73
N PHE A 3 2.35 6.26 -17.41
CA PHE A 3 1.75 7.44 -16.79
C PHE A 3 0.36 7.05 -16.25
N HIS A 4 0.32 6.53 -15.03
CA HIS A 4 -0.93 6.21 -14.37
C HIS A 4 -1.64 7.53 -14.00
N PRO A 5 -2.95 7.70 -14.29
CA PRO A 5 -3.69 8.96 -14.09
C PRO A 5 -3.78 9.42 -12.62
N ARG A 6 -3.21 8.66 -11.67
CA ARG A 6 -3.10 9.01 -10.25
C ARG A 6 -1.73 9.57 -9.86
N TRP A 7 -0.86 9.90 -10.81
CA TRP A 7 0.46 10.48 -10.52
C TRP A 7 0.38 11.82 -9.79
N LEU A 8 -0.64 12.65 -10.07
CA LEU A 8 -0.89 13.90 -9.35
C LEU A 8 -1.16 13.67 -7.85
N GLU A 9 -1.85 12.58 -7.49
CA GLU A 9 -2.03 12.20 -6.10
C GLU A 9 -0.71 11.74 -5.46
N ILE A 10 0.14 11.03 -6.23
CA ILE A 10 1.48 10.66 -5.77
C ILE A 10 2.28 11.93 -5.45
N GLU A 11 2.23 12.96 -6.31
CA GLU A 11 2.91 14.24 -6.06
C GLU A 11 2.40 14.98 -4.82
N GLY A 12 1.09 14.93 -4.56
CA GLY A 12 0.51 15.48 -3.33
C GLY A 12 1.05 14.78 -2.06
N ILE A 13 1.18 13.45 -2.11
CA ILE A 13 1.76 12.66 -1.01
C ILE A 13 3.27 12.94 -0.89
N LEU A 14 4.00 12.98 -2.00
CA LEU A 14 5.43 13.33 -2.04
C LEU A 14 5.71 14.69 -1.39
N ARG A 15 4.83 15.67 -1.64
CA ARG A 15 4.93 17.02 -1.07
C ARG A 15 4.61 17.05 0.42
N THR A 16 3.76 16.14 0.89
CA THR A 16 3.32 16.07 2.29
C THR A 16 4.34 15.37 3.19
N TYR A 17 4.94 14.26 2.73
CA TYR A 17 5.89 13.47 3.53
C TYR A 17 7.37 13.77 3.23
N GLY A 18 7.66 14.57 2.19
CA GLY A 18 9.01 14.84 1.71
C GLY A 18 9.57 13.68 0.87
N GLY A 19 10.29 14.01 -0.21
CA GLY A 19 10.69 13.07 -1.28
C GLY A 19 11.65 11.93 -0.91
N ARG A 20 11.96 11.70 0.38
CA ARG A 20 12.85 10.64 0.90
C ARG A 20 12.23 9.83 2.05
N SER A 21 10.92 9.87 2.23
CA SER A 21 10.22 9.06 3.25
C SER A 21 9.94 7.63 2.73
N ASP A 22 9.87 6.65 3.64
CA ASP A 22 9.57 5.25 3.28
C ASP A 22 8.27 5.14 2.45
N VAL A 23 7.30 6.00 2.74
CA VAL A 23 6.04 6.16 2.00
C VAL A 23 6.29 6.36 0.50
N VAL A 24 7.27 7.21 0.15
CA VAL A 24 7.63 7.53 -1.23
C VAL A 24 8.31 6.36 -1.91
N GLU A 25 9.19 5.65 -1.21
CA GLU A 25 9.86 4.47 -1.75
C GLU A 25 8.86 3.34 -2.03
N ILE A 26 7.93 3.08 -1.11
CA ILE A 26 6.86 2.10 -1.30
C ILE A 26 5.92 2.52 -2.44
N LEU A 27 5.53 3.80 -2.54
CA LEU A 27 4.74 4.28 -3.68
C LEU A 27 5.45 4.09 -5.02
N ARG A 28 6.76 4.35 -5.08
CA ARG A 28 7.55 4.18 -6.31
C ARG A 28 7.71 2.71 -6.68
N ALA A 29 7.91 1.83 -5.69
CA ALA A 29 8.10 0.41 -5.92
C ALA A 29 6.79 -0.33 -6.22
N GLN A 30 5.74 -0.03 -5.45
CA GLN A 30 4.48 -0.77 -5.48
C GLN A 30 3.37 -0.07 -6.25
N GLY A 31 3.51 1.22 -6.55
CA GLY A 31 2.42 2.02 -7.11
C GLY A 31 1.40 2.39 -6.05
N PHE A 32 0.18 2.68 -6.49
CA PHE A 32 -0.89 3.10 -5.59
C PHE A 32 -1.49 1.88 -4.86
N PRO A 33 -1.69 1.95 -3.53
CA PRO A 33 -2.41 0.90 -2.81
C PRO A 33 -3.86 0.78 -3.29
N ASP A 34 -4.40 -0.43 -3.15
CA ASP A 34 -5.81 -0.75 -3.38
C ASP A 34 -6.69 -0.05 -2.31
N GLU A 35 -6.23 -0.06 -1.05
CA GLU A 35 -6.92 0.62 0.06
C GLU A 35 -5.94 1.31 0.99
N ARG A 36 -6.33 2.49 1.52
CA ARG A 36 -5.60 3.24 2.54
C ARG A 36 -6.49 3.46 3.74
N GLN A 37 -6.06 2.97 4.90
CA GLN A 37 -6.72 3.23 6.17
C GLN A 37 -5.84 4.17 7.00
N ARG A 38 -6.41 5.28 7.45
CA ARG A 38 -5.74 6.26 8.30
C ARG A 38 -6.39 6.30 9.67
N PHE A 39 -5.59 6.07 10.69
CA PHE A 39 -5.99 6.12 12.09
C PHE A 39 -5.42 7.41 12.71
N PRO A 40 -6.25 8.43 12.95
CA PRO A 40 -5.81 9.64 13.62
C PRO A 40 -5.56 9.33 15.11
N GLU A 41 -4.30 9.30 15.53
CA GLU A 41 -3.97 9.47 16.94
C GLU A 41 -4.08 10.95 17.27
N GLY A 42 -4.69 11.28 18.41
CA GLY A 42 -5.16 12.62 18.79
C GLY A 42 -4.12 13.74 18.89
N SER A 43 -2.92 13.57 18.35
CA SER A 43 -1.82 14.54 18.35
C SER A 43 -1.08 14.61 17.00
N GLY A 44 -1.82 14.51 15.89
CA GLY A 44 -1.36 14.92 14.55
C GLY A 44 -0.47 13.92 13.79
N LYS A 45 0.10 12.92 14.48
CA LYS A 45 0.91 11.85 13.88
C LYS A 45 0.07 10.58 13.77
N GLY A 46 -0.61 10.43 12.62
CA GLY A 46 -1.51 9.30 12.39
C GLY A 46 -0.76 8.01 12.03
N THR A 47 -1.34 6.87 12.40
CA THR A 47 -0.97 5.57 11.81
C THR A 47 -1.68 5.43 10.48
N GLU A 48 -0.99 4.92 9.47
CA GLU A 48 -1.58 4.59 8.16
C GLU A 48 -1.29 3.14 7.81
N VAL A 49 -2.27 2.45 7.24
CA VAL A 49 -2.13 1.09 6.74
C VAL A 49 -2.54 1.07 5.29
N TRP A 50 -1.65 0.58 4.44
CA TRP A 50 -1.83 0.53 3.00
C TRP A 50 -1.92 -0.91 2.57
N TRP A 51 -3.03 -1.27 1.92
CA TRP A 51 -3.32 -2.61 1.45
C TRP A 51 -3.13 -2.69 -0.06
N TYR A 52 -2.35 -3.67 -0.49
CA TYR A 52 -2.17 -4.06 -1.88
C TYR A 52 -2.74 -5.47 -2.03
N TYR A 53 -4.08 -5.56 -2.05
CA TYR A 53 -4.80 -6.83 -2.10
C TYR A 53 -4.41 -7.68 -3.30
N SER A 54 -4.29 -7.04 -4.47
CA SER A 54 -3.86 -7.67 -5.72
C SER A 54 -2.46 -8.29 -5.63
N LYS A 55 -1.61 -7.77 -4.75
CA LYS A 55 -0.22 -8.21 -4.55
C LYS A 55 -0.01 -9.06 -3.30
N GLY A 56 -1.04 -9.17 -2.46
CA GLY A 56 -0.91 -9.90 -1.20
C GLY A 56 0.04 -9.23 -0.22
N MET A 57 0.06 -7.89 -0.16
CA MET A 57 0.97 -7.16 0.75
C MET A 57 0.25 -6.02 1.47
N SER A 58 0.66 -5.77 2.70
CA SER A 58 0.29 -4.56 3.44
C SER A 58 1.50 -3.91 4.09
N TYR A 59 1.41 -2.58 4.19
CA TYR A 59 2.44 -1.74 4.78
C TYR A 59 1.80 -0.85 5.84
N ARG A 60 2.37 -0.83 7.03
CA ARG A 60 1.98 0.04 8.13
C ARG A 60 3.01 1.15 8.28
N PHE A 61 2.52 2.38 8.26
CA PHE A 61 3.29 3.58 8.49
C PHE A 61 2.85 4.23 9.80
N VAL A 62 3.79 4.76 10.56
CA VAL A 62 3.51 5.63 11.70
C VAL A 62 4.32 6.90 11.49
N ASP A 63 3.65 8.05 11.43
CA ASP A 63 4.31 9.33 11.16
C ASP A 63 5.14 9.33 9.86
N GLY A 64 4.66 8.63 8.83
CA GLY A 64 5.35 8.52 7.53
C GLY A 64 6.57 7.59 7.51
N LYS A 65 6.87 6.90 8.62
CA LYS A 65 7.91 5.86 8.68
C LYS A 65 7.30 4.49 8.57
N LEU A 66 7.93 3.60 7.80
CA LEU A 66 7.50 2.21 7.72
C LEU A 66 7.79 1.50 9.06
N THR A 67 6.75 0.99 9.71
CA THR A 67 6.85 0.29 11.00
C THR A 67 6.44 -1.17 10.91
N GLY A 68 5.77 -1.57 9.84
CA GLY A 68 5.40 -2.97 9.64
C GLY A 68 5.13 -3.28 8.17
N GLN A 69 5.47 -4.50 7.77
CA GLN A 69 5.13 -5.07 6.48
C GLN A 69 4.61 -6.48 6.71
N SER A 70 3.51 -6.82 6.07
CA SER A 70 2.93 -8.17 6.11
C SER A 70 2.62 -8.65 4.71
N ALA A 71 2.85 -9.94 4.47
CA ALA A 71 2.40 -10.63 3.26
C ALA A 71 1.18 -11.48 3.59
N PHE A 72 0.26 -11.60 2.64
CA PHE A 72 -0.94 -12.41 2.72
C PHE A 72 -1.26 -12.98 1.33
N PRO A 73 -2.11 -14.03 1.21
CA PRO A 73 -2.50 -14.55 -0.09
C PRO A 73 -3.15 -13.44 -0.93
N PRO A 74 -2.68 -13.15 -2.16
CA PRO A 74 -3.25 -12.09 -2.97
C PRO A 74 -4.72 -12.36 -3.25
N VAL A 75 -5.54 -11.34 -3.06
CA VAL A 75 -6.96 -11.36 -3.43
C VAL A 75 -7.05 -10.88 -4.87
N GLY A 76 -6.72 -11.78 -5.80
CA GLY A 76 -6.98 -11.58 -7.22
C GLY A 76 -8.47 -11.79 -7.55
N PRO A 77 -8.90 -11.54 -8.81
CA PRO A 77 -10.16 -12.12 -9.24
C PRO A 77 -10.10 -13.61 -8.92
N ILE A 78 -11.14 -14.11 -8.25
CA ILE A 78 -11.34 -15.53 -7.99
C ILE A 78 -11.39 -16.21 -9.34
N GLU A 79 -10.24 -16.60 -9.87
CA GLU A 79 -10.14 -17.61 -10.90
C GLU A 79 -10.71 -18.85 -10.20
N ARG A 80 -12.01 -19.12 -10.43
CA ARG A 80 -12.64 -20.40 -10.08
C ARG A 80 -11.94 -21.48 -10.90
N GLY A 81 -10.74 -21.85 -10.50
CA GLY A 81 -9.99 -22.99 -11.01
C GLY A 81 -9.83 -23.96 -9.86
N GLY A 82 -10.78 -24.87 -9.71
CA GLY A 82 -10.53 -26.07 -8.93
C GLY A 82 -9.35 -26.82 -9.55
N SER A 83 -8.46 -27.34 -8.72
CA SER A 83 -7.73 -28.55 -9.06
C SER A 83 -7.46 -29.33 -7.79
N SER A 84 -8.02 -30.54 -7.83
CA SER A 84 -7.94 -31.67 -6.92
C SER A 84 -6.61 -31.81 -6.16
N CYS A 85 -6.69 -32.01 -4.85
CA CYS A 85 -5.73 -32.86 -4.14
C CYS A 85 -6.44 -34.22 -3.96
N GLU A 86 -6.24 -35.11 -4.93
CA GLU A 86 -6.45 -36.55 -4.76
C GLU A 86 -5.13 -37.16 -4.32
N GLU A 87 -5.15 -37.86 -3.18
CA GLU A 87 -4.36 -39.06 -2.92
C GLU A 87 -5.10 -39.97 -1.93
#